data_AF-A0A950W653-F1
#
_entry.id   AF-A0A950W653-F1
#
_cell.length_a   1.000
_cell.length_b   1.000
_cell.length_c   1.000
_cell.angle_alpha   90.00
_cell.angle_beta   90.00
_cell.angle_gamma   90.00
#
_symmetry.space_group_name_H-M   'P 1'
#
loop_
_entity.id
_entity.type
_entity.pdbx_description
1 polymer ?
#
loop_
_entity_poly.entity_id
_entity_poly.type
_entity_poly.pdbx_seq_one_letter_code
_entity_poly.pdbx_strand_id
1 'polypeptide(L)'
;PEVAVVSAITPSGGRLAGKYDLGMICVAATNPFGFDALAANWQIACDVAAEQGRRMNPDRLRLVGPMHIAETREQAYANAKFGFERYLGYLNNNQPRFIVPAGQDPLEWFVENRYGVCGTPDDAIALIERLYEKQGTFGAFLQQAHNWADFEATKRSYELYARYVMPHFSRLNESRAASYQWCGDNRAEFSAKRNAAAKAMFDKHEAEQRAARELVNAAPIARPSRGREAW
;
A
#
# COMPACT_ATOMS: atom_id res chain seq x y z
N PRO A 1 21.88 17.75 -6.42
CA PRO A 1 20.71 17.47 -5.56
C PRO A 1 19.43 17.74 -6.37
N GLU A 2 18.34 17.01 -6.14
CA GLU A 2 17.04 17.32 -6.77
C GLU A 2 16.51 18.65 -6.24
N VAL A 3 16.03 19.51 -7.14
CA VAL A 3 15.36 20.77 -6.81
C VAL A 3 13.99 20.78 -7.48
N ALA A 4 12.95 21.09 -6.71
CA ALA A 4 11.57 21.17 -7.18
C ALA A 4 10.98 22.55 -6.92
N VAL A 5 10.20 23.05 -7.87
CA VAL A 5 9.44 24.30 -7.76
C VAL A 5 8.06 24.00 -7.19
N VAL A 6 7.65 24.79 -6.20
CA VAL A 6 6.30 24.69 -5.63
C VAL A 6 5.26 25.15 -6.66
N SER A 7 4.23 24.33 -6.82
CA SER A 7 3.02 24.63 -7.58
C SER A 7 1.80 24.50 -6.67
N ALA A 8 0.78 25.29 -6.94
CA ALA A 8 -0.52 25.22 -6.29
C ALA A 8 -1.59 25.51 -7.34
N ILE A 9 -2.23 26.69 -7.29
CA ILE A 9 -3.34 27.05 -8.19
C ILE A 9 -2.82 27.82 -9.42
N THR A 10 -1.81 28.67 -9.27
CA THR A 10 -1.34 29.55 -10.35
C THR A 10 -0.30 28.88 -11.26
N PRO A 11 -0.17 29.33 -12.52
CA PRO A 11 0.75 28.70 -13.49
C PRO A 11 2.23 28.99 -13.24
N SER A 12 2.56 29.87 -12.29
CA SER A 12 3.93 30.33 -12.03
C SER A 12 4.89 29.18 -11.75
N GLY A 13 4.46 28.18 -10.98
CA GLY A 13 5.28 27.01 -10.66
C GLY A 13 5.61 26.17 -11.89
N GLY A 14 4.61 25.90 -12.74
CA GLY A 14 4.80 25.14 -13.98
C GLY A 14 5.71 25.85 -14.97
N ARG A 15 5.52 27.16 -15.16
CA ARG A 15 6.39 27.97 -16.04
C ARG A 15 7.85 27.94 -15.59
N LEU A 16 8.10 28.12 -14.30
CA LEU A 16 9.47 28.07 -13.75
C LEU A 16 10.09 26.68 -13.90
N ALA A 17 9.32 25.62 -13.62
CA ALA A 17 9.80 24.26 -13.75
C ALA A 17 10.22 23.92 -15.19
N GLY A 18 9.37 24.23 -16.19
CA GLY A 18 9.71 24.00 -17.59
C GLY A 18 10.87 24.87 -18.09
N LYS A 19 10.90 26.15 -17.68
CA LYS A 19 11.96 27.09 -18.09
C LYS A 19 13.34 26.68 -17.57
N TYR A 20 13.41 26.13 -16.36
CA TYR A 20 14.68 25.81 -15.70
C TYR A 20 14.97 24.31 -15.58
N ASP A 21 14.14 23.45 -16.17
CA ASP A 21 14.24 21.98 -16.07
C ASP A 21 14.34 21.50 -14.61
N LEU A 22 13.39 21.98 -13.79
CA LEU A 22 13.28 21.64 -12.38
C LEU A 22 12.14 20.64 -12.15
N GLY A 23 12.18 19.93 -11.02
CA GLY A 23 11.04 19.14 -10.57
C GLY A 23 9.88 20.04 -10.17
N MET A 24 8.73 19.43 -9.90
CA MET A 24 7.53 20.14 -9.44
C MET A 24 6.97 19.48 -8.19
N ILE A 25 6.53 20.30 -7.23
CA ILE A 25 5.82 19.83 -6.04
C ILE A 25 4.49 20.57 -5.90
N CYS A 26 3.38 19.86 -6.05
CA CYS A 26 2.05 20.43 -5.84
C CYS A 26 1.65 20.30 -4.37
N VAL A 27 1.58 21.43 -3.65
CA VAL A 27 1.21 21.48 -2.22
C VAL A 27 -0.30 21.57 -1.97
N ALA A 28 -1.09 21.66 -3.04
CA ALA A 28 -2.55 21.75 -2.98
C ALA A 28 -3.23 20.62 -3.76
N ALA A 29 -2.54 19.49 -3.96
CA ALA A 29 -2.97 18.44 -4.87
C ALA A 29 -4.31 17.80 -4.47
N THR A 30 -4.63 17.77 -3.17
CA THR A 30 -5.90 17.23 -2.67
C THR A 30 -7.00 18.27 -2.56
N ASN A 31 -6.66 19.56 -2.41
CA ASN A 31 -7.62 20.65 -2.35
C ASN A 31 -8.35 20.78 -3.71
N PRO A 32 -9.70 20.84 -3.78
CA PRO A 32 -10.44 20.89 -5.04
C PRO A 32 -9.89 21.90 -6.06
N PHE A 33 -9.57 23.13 -5.63
CA PHE A 33 -9.05 24.16 -6.52
C PHE A 33 -7.65 23.81 -7.08
N GLY A 34 -6.79 23.23 -6.25
CA GLY A 34 -5.46 22.80 -6.67
C GLY A 34 -5.51 21.51 -7.49
N PHE A 35 -6.37 20.57 -7.11
CA PHE A 35 -6.65 19.32 -7.79
C PHE A 35 -7.06 19.59 -9.24
N ASP A 36 -7.96 20.56 -9.47
CA ASP A 36 -8.39 20.91 -10.83
C ASP A 36 -7.29 21.55 -11.68
N ALA A 37 -6.37 22.29 -11.06
CA ALA A 37 -5.25 22.92 -11.72
C ALA A 37 -4.05 21.97 -11.98
N LEU A 38 -4.04 20.76 -11.41
CA LEU A 38 -2.91 19.81 -11.49
C LEU A 38 -2.43 19.56 -12.92
N ALA A 39 -3.33 19.01 -13.75
CA ALA A 39 -3.02 18.65 -15.13
C ALA A 39 -2.63 19.87 -15.97
N ALA A 40 -3.31 21.01 -15.77
CA ALA A 40 -3.02 22.24 -16.48
C ALA A 40 -1.63 22.80 -16.15
N ASN A 41 -1.26 22.84 -14.86
CA ASN A 41 0.05 23.33 -14.42
C ASN A 41 1.19 22.42 -14.89
N TRP A 42 0.96 21.10 -14.93
CA TRP A 42 1.90 20.15 -15.50
C TRP A 42 2.06 20.35 -17.01
N GLN A 43 0.95 20.51 -17.74
CA GLN A 43 0.98 20.74 -19.18
C GLN A 43 1.74 22.03 -19.52
N ILE A 44 1.54 23.11 -18.77
CA ILE A 44 2.30 24.36 -18.93
C ILE A 44 3.81 24.12 -18.75
N ALA A 45 4.21 23.29 -17.79
CA ALA A 45 5.62 22.95 -17.62
C ALA A 45 6.17 22.17 -18.82
N CYS A 46 5.39 21.22 -19.35
CA CYS A 46 5.73 20.47 -20.56
C CYS A 46 5.89 21.39 -21.78
N ASP A 47 4.96 22.32 -21.98
CA ASP A 47 4.98 23.23 -23.13
C ASP A 47 6.19 24.17 -23.07
N VAL A 48 6.46 24.78 -21.91
CA VAL A 48 7.63 25.66 -21.72
C VAL A 48 8.95 24.88 -21.84
N ALA A 49 9.01 23.62 -21.38
CA ALA A 49 10.19 22.79 -21.59
C ALA A 49 10.40 22.47 -23.08
N ALA A 50 9.32 22.22 -23.82
CA ALA A 50 9.35 21.90 -25.25
C ALA A 50 9.82 23.07 -26.11
N GLU A 51 9.47 24.31 -25.74
CA GLU A 51 10.02 25.53 -26.36
C GLU A 51 11.56 25.58 -26.33
N GLN A 52 12.18 24.86 -25.39
CA GLN A 52 13.63 24.76 -25.22
C GLN A 52 14.18 23.39 -25.62
N GLY A 53 13.41 22.58 -26.35
CA GLY A 53 13.84 21.26 -26.83
C GLY A 53 13.98 20.19 -25.73
N ARG A 54 13.40 20.41 -24.55
CA ARG A 54 13.43 19.47 -23.41
C ARG A 54 12.06 18.83 -23.20
N ARG A 55 12.02 17.77 -22.41
CA ARG A 55 10.78 17.12 -21.95
C ARG A 55 10.80 17.03 -20.44
N MET A 56 9.68 17.35 -19.81
CA MET A 56 9.52 17.15 -18.37
C MET A 56 9.53 15.66 -18.03
N ASN A 57 10.19 15.30 -16.92
CA ASN A 57 10.16 13.94 -16.39
C ASN A 57 9.08 13.83 -15.29
N PRO A 58 8.00 13.04 -15.49
CA PRO A 58 6.96 12.86 -14.46
C PRO A 58 7.49 12.23 -13.16
N ASP A 59 8.64 11.54 -13.19
CA ASP A 59 9.30 11.02 -11.99
C ASP A 59 9.86 12.13 -11.09
N ARG A 60 9.87 13.39 -11.56
CA ARG A 60 10.25 14.59 -10.80
C ARG A 60 9.02 15.42 -10.38
N LEU A 61 7.81 14.88 -10.59
CA LEU A 61 6.57 15.44 -10.07
C LEU A 61 6.24 14.83 -8.71
N ARG A 62 5.90 15.69 -7.74
CA ARG A 62 5.52 15.34 -6.37
C ARG A 62 4.13 15.91 -6.10
N LEU A 63 3.24 15.11 -5.53
CA LEU A 63 1.91 15.54 -5.10
C LEU A 63 1.83 15.43 -3.58
N VAL A 64 1.36 16.48 -2.90
CA VAL A 64 1.26 16.52 -1.44
C VAL A 64 -0.20 16.47 -1.02
N GLY A 65 -0.49 15.68 0.02
CA GLY A 65 -1.82 15.64 0.63
C GLY A 65 -1.78 15.30 2.12
N PRO A 66 -2.67 15.89 2.94
CA PRO A 66 -2.85 15.49 4.33
C PRO A 66 -3.71 14.23 4.42
N MET A 67 -3.27 13.26 5.24
CA MET A 67 -4.07 12.08 5.56
C MET A 67 -3.75 11.53 6.95
N HIS A 68 -4.80 11.10 7.66
CA HIS A 68 -4.69 10.29 8.87
C HIS A 68 -5.52 9.02 8.72
N ILE A 69 -4.91 7.85 8.87
CA ILE A 69 -5.61 6.58 8.75
C ILE A 69 -5.50 5.73 10.02
N ALA A 70 -6.53 4.92 10.26
CA ALA A 70 -6.59 3.93 11.32
C ALA A 70 -7.26 2.65 10.79
N GLU A 71 -7.35 1.62 11.64
CA GLU A 71 -8.00 0.34 11.31
C GLU A 71 -9.48 0.51 10.98
N THR A 72 -10.14 1.50 11.58
CA THR A 72 -11.53 1.87 11.29
C THR A 72 -11.65 3.37 11.09
N ARG A 73 -12.68 3.80 10.37
CA ARG A 73 -12.96 5.21 10.15
C ARG A 73 -13.26 5.92 11.48
N GLU A 74 -14.02 5.29 12.36
CA GLU A 74 -14.36 5.82 13.68
C GLU A 74 -13.11 6.10 14.52
N GLN A 75 -12.13 5.18 14.51
CA GLN A 75 -10.87 5.36 15.22
C GLN A 75 -10.03 6.48 14.60
N ALA A 76 -10.00 6.61 13.27
CA ALA A 76 -9.28 7.68 12.60
C ALA A 76 -9.82 9.06 13.00
N TYR A 77 -11.14 9.21 13.01
CA TYR A 77 -11.80 10.44 13.45
C TYR A 77 -11.56 10.70 14.94
N ALA A 78 -11.67 9.69 15.79
CA ALA A 78 -11.37 9.82 17.22
C ALA A 78 -9.92 10.29 17.46
N ASN A 79 -8.95 9.73 16.72
CA ASN A 79 -7.55 10.14 16.79
C ASN A 79 -7.36 11.60 16.37
N ALA A 80 -8.00 12.02 15.28
CA ALA A 80 -7.82 13.34 14.67
C ALA A 80 -8.44 14.49 15.50
N LYS A 81 -9.41 14.20 16.38
CA LYS A 81 -9.96 15.17 17.34
C LYS A 81 -8.88 15.77 18.25
N PHE A 82 -7.73 15.11 18.41
CA PHE A 82 -6.61 15.61 19.19
C PHE A 82 -6.09 16.98 18.73
N GLY A 83 -5.99 17.21 17.41
CA GLY A 83 -5.32 18.39 16.87
C GLY A 83 -6.00 19.08 15.68
N PHE A 84 -7.07 18.51 15.14
CA PHE A 84 -7.65 19.00 13.88
C PHE A 84 -8.14 20.46 13.95
N GLU A 85 -8.83 20.88 15.01
CA GLU A 85 -9.29 22.28 15.12
C GLU A 85 -8.14 23.28 15.16
N ARG A 86 -7.03 22.94 15.84
CA ARG A 86 -5.83 23.79 15.87
C ARG A 86 -5.20 23.87 14.49
N TYR A 87 -5.16 22.76 13.76
CA TYR A 87 -4.70 22.73 12.38
C TYR A 87 -5.57 23.62 11.48
N LEU A 88 -6.89 23.55 11.62
CA LEU A 88 -7.81 24.39 10.85
C LEU A 88 -7.64 25.89 11.18
N GLY A 89 -7.49 26.22 12.46
CA GLY A 89 -7.16 27.58 12.90
C GLY A 89 -5.84 28.09 12.32
N TYR A 90 -4.80 27.24 12.30
CA TYR A 90 -3.52 27.56 11.67
C TYR A 90 -3.67 27.86 10.17
N LEU A 91 -4.41 27.01 9.44
CA LEU A 91 -4.62 27.20 8.00
C LEU A 91 -5.41 28.48 7.67
N ASN A 92 -6.33 28.88 8.54
CA ASN A 92 -7.13 30.09 8.38
C ASN A 92 -6.44 31.38 8.90
N ASN A 93 -5.32 31.27 9.61
CA ASN A 93 -4.70 32.39 10.32
C ASN A 93 -4.37 33.60 9.42
N ASN A 94 -3.74 33.38 8.26
CA ASN A 94 -3.38 34.46 7.33
C ASN A 94 -4.32 34.57 6.11
N GLN A 95 -5.10 33.52 5.84
CA GLN A 95 -6.03 33.44 4.72
C GLN A 95 -7.22 32.56 5.10
N PRO A 96 -8.27 33.15 5.70
CA PRO A 96 -9.50 32.42 6.04
C PRO A 96 -10.15 31.85 4.77
N ARG A 97 -10.15 30.53 4.65
CA ARG A 97 -10.68 29.82 3.46
C ARG A 97 -11.39 28.52 3.77
N PHE A 98 -11.20 27.97 4.96
CA PHE A 98 -11.92 26.80 5.44
C PHE A 98 -13.00 27.25 6.42
N ILE A 99 -14.15 27.68 5.87
CA ILE A 99 -15.27 28.21 6.64
C ILE A 99 -16.28 27.09 6.86
N VAL A 100 -16.24 26.50 8.05
CA VAL A 100 -17.13 25.40 8.44
C VAL A 100 -18.51 25.98 8.78
N PRO A 101 -19.60 25.47 8.19
CA PRO A 101 -20.96 25.86 8.56
C PRO A 101 -21.25 25.62 10.05
N ALA A 102 -22.03 26.50 10.66
CA ALA A 102 -22.40 26.35 12.06
C ALA A 102 -23.10 25.00 12.32
N GLY A 103 -22.67 24.30 13.37
CA GLY A 103 -23.23 23.00 13.78
C GLY A 103 -22.65 21.78 13.06
N GLN A 104 -21.70 21.95 12.13
CA GLN A 104 -20.99 20.84 11.51
C GLN A 104 -19.67 20.53 12.24
N ASP A 105 -19.29 19.25 12.26
CA ASP A 105 -17.96 18.85 12.72
C ASP A 105 -16.91 19.32 11.70
N PRO A 106 -15.87 20.07 12.13
CA PRO A 106 -14.86 20.60 11.22
C PRO A 106 -14.10 19.54 10.43
N LEU A 107 -13.85 18.37 11.02
CA LEU A 107 -13.10 17.30 10.38
C LEU A 107 -13.98 16.57 9.37
N GLU A 108 -15.23 16.26 9.72
CA GLU A 108 -16.21 15.70 8.78
C GLU A 108 -16.36 16.60 7.55
N TRP A 109 -16.62 17.89 7.77
CA TRP A 109 -16.74 18.86 6.67
C TRP A 109 -15.48 18.89 5.79
N PHE A 110 -14.28 18.86 6.40
CA PHE A 110 -13.03 18.91 5.65
C PHE A 110 -12.80 17.68 4.75
N VAL A 111 -13.15 16.49 5.25
CA VAL A 111 -13.03 15.23 4.50
C VAL A 111 -14.10 15.14 3.42
N GLU A 112 -15.36 15.50 3.71
CA GLU A 112 -16.46 15.53 2.75
C GLU A 112 -16.17 16.49 1.57
N ASN A 113 -15.54 17.62 1.85
CA ASN A 113 -15.08 18.59 0.84
C ASN A 113 -13.76 18.18 0.17
N ARG A 114 -13.28 16.95 0.43
CA ARG A 114 -12.14 16.30 -0.23
C ARG A 114 -10.79 16.98 -0.03
N TYR A 115 -10.62 17.81 1.00
CA TYR A 115 -9.34 18.50 1.25
C TYR A 115 -8.23 17.56 1.74
N GLY A 116 -8.58 16.44 2.34
CA GLY A 116 -7.67 15.40 2.82
C GLY A 116 -8.42 14.12 3.15
N VAL A 117 -7.71 13.15 3.76
CA VAL A 117 -8.29 11.87 4.17
C VAL A 117 -8.24 11.72 5.68
N CYS A 118 -9.38 11.39 6.30
CA CYS A 118 -9.40 10.80 7.63
C CYS A 118 -10.22 9.52 7.57
N GLY A 119 -9.60 8.36 7.76
CA GLY A 119 -10.31 7.10 7.54
C GLY A 119 -9.43 5.85 7.60
N THR A 120 -9.60 4.98 6.63
CA THR A 120 -8.95 3.67 6.53
C THR A 120 -7.85 3.66 5.45
N PRO A 121 -7.00 2.62 5.39
CA PRO A 121 -6.08 2.45 4.27
C PRO A 121 -6.75 2.51 2.89
N ASP A 122 -7.97 1.98 2.76
CA ASP A 122 -8.73 2.00 1.51
C ASP A 122 -9.10 3.44 1.09
N ASP A 123 -9.45 4.30 2.05
CA ASP A 123 -9.73 5.72 1.77
C ASP A 123 -8.46 6.45 1.26
N ALA A 124 -7.29 6.09 1.79
CA ALA A 124 -6.01 6.63 1.32
C ALA A 124 -5.63 6.12 -0.09
N ILE A 125 -5.89 4.83 -0.38
CA ILE A 125 -5.72 4.26 -1.72
C ILE A 125 -6.61 5.01 -2.71
N ALA A 126 -7.90 5.16 -2.40
CA ALA A 126 -8.86 5.84 -3.27
C ALA A 126 -8.45 7.29 -3.58
N LEU A 127 -7.89 8.02 -2.60
CA LEU A 127 -7.35 9.36 -2.85
C LEU A 127 -6.20 9.32 -3.87
N ILE A 128 -5.23 8.43 -3.70
CA ILE A 128 -4.04 8.36 -4.54
C ILE A 128 -4.41 7.89 -5.96
N GLU A 129 -5.33 6.93 -6.09
CA GLU A 129 -5.89 6.52 -7.39
C GLU A 129 -6.54 7.70 -8.11
N ARG A 130 -7.35 8.49 -7.40
CA ARG A 130 -7.94 9.71 -7.96
C ARG A 130 -6.89 10.72 -8.44
N LEU A 131 -5.74 10.81 -7.75
CA LEU A 131 -4.63 11.65 -8.20
C LEU A 131 -3.99 11.11 -9.48
N TYR A 132 -3.81 9.79 -9.60
CA TYR A 132 -3.36 9.17 -10.85
C TYR A 132 -4.35 9.38 -12.00
N GLU A 133 -5.64 9.28 -11.75
CA GLU A 133 -6.68 9.55 -12.75
C GLU A 133 -6.64 10.99 -13.27
N LYS A 134 -6.42 11.97 -12.38
CA LYS A 134 -6.40 13.40 -12.73
C LYS A 134 -5.08 13.85 -13.37
N GLN A 135 -3.96 13.43 -12.81
CA GLN A 135 -2.62 13.92 -13.18
C GLN A 135 -1.90 12.98 -14.16
N GLY A 136 -2.27 11.71 -14.22
CA GLY A 136 -1.46 10.67 -14.83
C GLY A 136 -0.27 10.31 -13.93
N THR A 137 0.84 9.91 -14.55
CA THR A 137 2.05 9.48 -13.84
C THR A 137 2.68 10.64 -13.06
N PHE A 138 3.02 10.38 -11.80
CA PHE A 138 3.87 11.25 -10.97
C PHE A 138 4.83 10.38 -10.14
N GLY A 139 5.98 10.92 -9.78
CA GLY A 139 7.05 10.15 -9.15
C GLY A 139 6.81 9.80 -7.68
N ALA A 140 6.21 10.70 -6.89
CA ALA A 140 5.89 10.38 -5.49
C ALA A 140 4.71 11.17 -4.94
N PHE A 141 3.92 10.50 -4.09
CA PHE A 141 2.99 11.14 -3.18
C PHE A 141 3.71 11.42 -1.85
N LEU A 142 3.55 12.63 -1.33
CA LEU A 142 4.15 13.08 -0.08
C LEU A 142 3.05 13.35 0.94
N GLN A 143 3.10 12.66 2.09
CA GLN A 143 2.20 12.97 3.19
C GLN A 143 2.59 14.29 3.84
N GLN A 144 1.62 15.20 3.94
CA GLN A 144 1.79 16.42 4.73
C GLN A 144 1.73 16.08 6.21
N ALA A 145 2.78 16.38 6.98
CA ALA A 145 2.68 16.37 8.43
C ALA A 145 1.73 17.47 8.90
N HIS A 146 0.68 17.10 9.63
CA HIS A 146 -0.44 17.99 9.96
C HIS A 146 -0.83 18.01 11.45
N ASN A 147 -0.24 17.15 12.28
CA ASN A 147 -0.46 17.08 13.74
C ASN A 147 -1.94 16.89 14.13
N TRP A 148 -2.70 16.04 13.40
CA TRP A 148 -4.11 15.78 13.75
C TRP A 148 -4.25 14.84 14.94
N ALA A 149 -3.32 13.89 15.09
CA ALA A 149 -3.32 12.89 16.15
C ALA A 149 -2.08 13.01 17.05
N ASP A 150 -2.08 12.30 18.17
CA ASP A 150 -0.89 12.19 19.01
C ASP A 150 0.23 11.36 18.34
N PHE A 151 1.37 11.24 19.00
CA PHE A 151 2.53 10.57 18.44
C PHE A 151 2.30 9.08 18.16
N GLU A 152 1.63 8.35 19.05
CA GLU A 152 1.41 6.92 18.90
C GLU A 152 0.42 6.63 17.77
N ALA A 153 -0.69 7.37 17.71
CA ALA A 153 -1.65 7.26 16.63
C ALA A 153 -1.06 7.71 15.28
N THR A 154 -0.19 8.72 15.26
CA THR A 154 0.50 9.15 14.03
C THR A 154 1.45 8.06 13.51
N LYS A 155 2.27 7.45 14.39
CA LYS A 155 3.11 6.31 14.00
C LYS A 155 2.28 5.14 13.49
N ARG A 156 1.15 4.85 14.14
CA ARG A 156 0.26 3.78 13.71
C ARG A 156 -0.31 4.04 12.32
N SER A 157 -0.73 5.28 12.03
CA SER A 157 -1.17 5.70 10.69
C SER A 157 -0.07 5.46 9.63
N TYR A 158 1.18 5.83 9.91
CA TYR A 158 2.30 5.57 8.99
C TYR A 158 2.59 4.07 8.81
N GLU A 159 2.47 3.27 9.87
CA GLU A 159 2.62 1.83 9.78
C GLU A 159 1.54 1.21 8.89
N LEU A 160 0.28 1.60 9.07
CA LEU A 160 -0.83 1.15 8.23
C LEU A 160 -0.62 1.57 6.77
N TYR A 161 -0.14 2.79 6.53
CA TYR A 161 0.16 3.25 5.18
C TYR A 161 1.25 2.40 4.51
N ALA A 162 2.34 2.12 5.23
CA ALA A 162 3.42 1.29 4.74
C ALA A 162 3.01 -0.18 4.51
N ARG A 163 2.11 -0.72 5.33
CA ARG A 163 1.65 -2.11 5.25
C ARG A 163 0.58 -2.35 4.19
N TYR A 164 -0.33 -1.40 3.99
CA TYR A 164 -1.54 -1.62 3.19
C TYR A 164 -1.62 -0.72 1.96
N VAL A 165 -1.14 0.54 2.05
CA VAL A 165 -1.26 1.50 0.95
C VAL A 165 -0.08 1.39 -0.01
N MET A 166 1.16 1.43 0.47
CA MET A 166 2.35 1.36 -0.40
C MET A 166 2.41 0.06 -1.24
N PRO A 167 2.08 -1.14 -0.69
CA PRO A 167 2.10 -2.38 -1.47
C PRO A 167 1.05 -2.45 -2.58
N HIS A 168 -0.06 -1.72 -2.45
CA HIS A 168 -1.09 -1.62 -3.49
C HIS A 168 -0.49 -1.01 -4.76
N PHE A 169 0.19 0.14 -4.63
CA PHE A 169 0.78 0.84 -5.78
C PHE A 169 2.06 0.19 -6.31
N SER A 170 2.85 -0.43 -5.43
CA SER A 170 4.08 -1.15 -5.82
C SER A 170 3.81 -2.59 -6.29
N ARG A 171 2.55 -3.05 -6.25
CA ARG A 171 2.10 -4.36 -6.76
C ARG A 171 2.83 -5.56 -6.15
N LEU A 172 3.41 -5.40 -4.96
CA LEU A 172 4.30 -6.39 -4.33
C LEU A 172 3.62 -7.75 -4.06
N ASN A 173 2.30 -7.78 -3.97
CA ASN A 173 1.52 -8.97 -3.64
C ASN A 173 0.74 -9.57 -4.83
N GLU A 174 0.78 -8.97 -6.03
CA GLU A 174 -0.03 -9.44 -7.18
C GLU A 174 0.23 -10.91 -7.48
N SER A 175 1.49 -11.33 -7.63
CA SER A 175 1.85 -12.73 -7.90
C SER A 175 1.45 -13.69 -6.77
N ARG A 176 1.53 -13.24 -5.52
CA ARG A 176 1.14 -14.07 -4.36
C ARG A 176 -0.37 -14.26 -4.31
N ALA A 177 -1.14 -13.20 -4.54
CA ALA A 177 -2.59 -13.25 -4.60
C ALA A 177 -3.06 -14.14 -5.75
N ALA A 178 -2.48 -13.98 -6.94
CA ALA A 178 -2.77 -14.83 -8.10
C ALA A 178 -2.46 -16.31 -7.83
N SER A 179 -1.31 -16.61 -7.24
CA SER A 179 -0.95 -17.99 -6.87
C SER A 179 -1.89 -18.58 -5.82
N TYR A 180 -2.24 -17.81 -4.79
CA TYR A 180 -3.20 -18.24 -3.77
C TYR A 180 -4.57 -18.56 -4.38
N GLN A 181 -5.08 -17.68 -5.25
CA GLN A 181 -6.36 -17.88 -5.93
C GLN A 181 -6.31 -19.12 -6.82
N TRP A 182 -5.27 -19.28 -7.64
CA TRP A 182 -5.10 -20.46 -8.50
C TRP A 182 -5.06 -21.76 -7.69
N CYS A 183 -4.39 -21.77 -6.54
CA CYS A 183 -4.42 -22.90 -5.62
C CYS A 183 -5.84 -23.18 -5.09
N GLY A 184 -6.58 -22.12 -4.77
CA GLY A 184 -7.96 -22.18 -4.32
C GLY A 184 -8.92 -22.74 -5.37
N ASP A 185 -8.74 -22.35 -6.63
CA ASP A 185 -9.56 -22.75 -7.78
C ASP A 185 -9.30 -24.21 -8.18
N ASN A 186 -8.05 -24.68 -8.08
CA ASN A 186 -7.64 -26.04 -8.43
C ASN A 186 -7.62 -27.00 -7.23
N ARG A 187 -8.25 -26.60 -6.12
CA ARG A 187 -8.23 -27.33 -4.84
C ARG A 187 -8.69 -28.78 -4.95
N ALA A 188 -9.70 -29.06 -5.78
CA ALA A 188 -10.21 -30.41 -5.96
C ALA A 188 -9.14 -31.33 -6.59
N GLU A 189 -8.49 -30.87 -7.65
CA GLU A 189 -7.40 -31.59 -8.31
C GLU A 189 -6.23 -31.82 -7.34
N PHE A 190 -5.79 -30.78 -6.63
CA PHE A 190 -4.69 -30.90 -5.67
C PHE A 190 -5.04 -31.80 -4.49
N SER A 191 -6.29 -31.78 -4.04
CA SER A 191 -6.73 -32.71 -3.01
C SER A 191 -6.76 -34.15 -3.50
N ALA A 192 -7.21 -34.40 -4.73
CA ALA A 192 -7.18 -35.74 -5.33
C ALA A 192 -5.74 -36.26 -5.48
N LYS A 193 -4.83 -35.44 -6.01
CA LYS A 193 -3.41 -35.76 -6.13
C LYS A 193 -2.76 -36.07 -4.79
N ARG A 194 -3.02 -35.24 -3.77
CA ARG A 194 -2.51 -35.42 -2.40
C ARG A 194 -3.04 -36.72 -1.78
N ASN A 195 -4.34 -37.02 -1.94
CA ASN A 195 -4.93 -38.25 -1.43
C ASN A 195 -4.36 -39.50 -2.13
N ALA A 196 -4.22 -39.45 -3.47
CA ALA A 196 -3.64 -40.55 -4.23
C ALA A 196 -2.18 -40.81 -3.84
N ALA A 197 -1.37 -39.76 -3.69
CA ALA A 197 0.02 -39.87 -3.23
C ALA A 197 0.12 -40.45 -1.81
N ALA A 198 -0.74 -39.99 -0.89
CA ALA A 198 -0.79 -40.53 0.46
C ALA A 198 -1.14 -42.03 0.47
N LYS A 199 -2.16 -42.43 -0.30
CA LYS A 199 -2.55 -43.84 -0.44
C LYS A 199 -1.39 -44.68 -0.98
N ALA A 200 -0.73 -44.23 -2.05
CA ALA A 200 0.40 -44.95 -2.65
C ALA A 200 1.54 -45.16 -1.64
N MET A 201 1.82 -44.18 -0.78
CA MET A 201 2.84 -44.31 0.27
C MET A 201 2.45 -45.28 1.38
N PHE A 202 1.16 -45.31 1.80
CA PHE A 202 0.68 -46.31 2.75
C PHE A 202 0.77 -47.72 2.16
N ASP A 203 0.29 -47.92 0.93
CA ASP A 203 0.33 -49.22 0.25
C ASP A 203 1.78 -49.73 0.14
N LYS A 204 2.72 -48.84 -0.23
CA LYS A 204 4.16 -49.14 -0.30
C LYS A 204 4.72 -49.54 1.06
N HIS A 205 4.44 -48.76 2.12
CA HIS A 205 4.92 -49.06 3.46
C HIS A 205 4.41 -50.41 3.97
N GLU A 206 3.12 -50.72 3.76
CA GLU A 206 2.57 -52.02 4.13
C GLU A 206 3.22 -53.18 3.38
N ALA A 207 3.50 -53.01 2.09
CA ALA A 207 4.19 -54.02 1.29
C ALA A 207 5.61 -54.28 1.81
N GLU A 208 6.36 -53.22 2.13
CA GLU A 208 7.69 -53.31 2.74
C GLU A 208 7.63 -54.01 4.11
N GLN A 209 6.62 -53.71 4.94
CA GLN A 209 6.43 -54.37 6.24
C GLN A 209 6.05 -55.85 6.09
N ARG A 210 5.18 -56.20 5.13
CA ARG A 210 4.84 -57.59 4.83
C ARG A 210 6.07 -58.37 4.39
N ALA A 211 6.84 -57.85 3.44
CA ALA A 211 8.08 -58.47 2.97
C ALA A 211 9.10 -58.66 4.10
N ALA A 212 9.26 -57.65 4.98
CA ALA A 212 10.14 -57.77 6.14
C ALA A 212 9.69 -58.87 7.12
N ARG A 213 8.39 -59.00 7.38
CA ARG A 213 7.83 -60.07 8.24
C ARG A 213 7.97 -61.45 7.62
N GLU A 214 7.77 -61.56 6.31
CA GLU A 214 7.96 -62.82 5.57
C GLU A 214 9.42 -63.26 5.63
N LEU A 215 10.38 -62.34 5.49
CA LEU A 215 11.81 -62.62 5.66
C LEU A 215 12.15 -63.11 7.08
N VAL A 216 11.55 -62.51 8.12
CA VAL A 216 11.72 -62.95 9.51
C VAL A 216 11.11 -64.33 9.75
N ASN A 217 9.94 -64.61 9.19
CA ASN A 217 9.23 -65.89 9.35
C ASN A 217 9.83 -67.03 8.50
N ALA A 218 10.50 -66.70 7.40
CA ALA A 218 11.21 -67.66 6.53
C ALA A 218 12.61 -68.00 7.03
N ALA A 219 13.13 -67.28 8.04
CA ALA A 219 14.37 -67.65 8.70
C ALA A 219 14.16 -69.01 9.42
N PRO A 220 14.96 -70.05 9.12
CA PRO A 220 14.79 -71.35 9.77
C PRO A 220 14.94 -71.19 11.28
N ILE A 221 14.01 -71.79 12.05
CA ILE A 221 14.17 -71.93 13.51
C ILE A 221 15.45 -72.75 13.72
N ALA A 222 16.57 -72.08 13.94
CA ALA A 222 17.82 -72.72 14.31
C ALA A 222 17.58 -73.42 15.65
N ARG A 223 17.33 -74.73 15.61
CA ARG A 223 17.42 -75.58 16.81
C ARG A 223 18.83 -75.34 17.37
N PRO A 224 18.98 -74.91 18.63
CA PRO A 224 20.31 -74.72 19.20
C PRO A 224 21.05 -76.06 19.13
N SER A 225 22.14 -76.10 18.38
CA SER A 225 23.04 -77.25 18.37
C SER A 225 23.63 -77.36 19.77
N ARG A 226 23.31 -78.47 20.42
CA ARG A 226 23.80 -78.96 21.72
C ARG A 226 25.16 -78.37 22.15
N GLY A 227 25.19 -77.94 23.40
CA GLY A 227 26.09 -78.53 24.40
C GLY A 227 27.56 -78.13 24.31
N ARG A 228 27.97 -77.34 25.30
CA ARG A 228 29.34 -77.00 25.70
C ARG A 228 30.32 -78.20 25.67
N GLU A 229 31.49 -77.96 25.11
CA GLU A 229 32.80 -78.48 25.57
C GLU A 229 33.79 -77.30 25.33
N ALA A 230 34.19 -76.51 26.32
CA ALA A 230 35.20 -76.78 27.35
C ALA A 230 36.50 -77.33 26.75
N TRP A 231 37.40 -76.43 26.32
CA TRP A 231 38.77 -76.21 26.83
C TRP A 231 39.29 -74.87 26.28
#